data_AF-A0A381XM58-F1
#
_entry.id   AF-A0A381XM58-F1
#
_cell.length_a   1.000
_cell.length_b   1.000
_cell.length_c   1.000
_cell.angle_alpha   90.00
_cell.angle_beta   90.00
_cell.angle_gamma   90.00
#
_symmetry.space_group_name_H-M   'P 1'
#
loop_
_entity.id
_entity.type
_entity.pdbx_description
1 polymer ?
#
loop_
_entity_poly.entity_id
_entity_poly.type
_entity_poly.pdbx_seq_one_letter_code
_entity_poly.pdbx_strand_id
1 'polypeptide(L)'
;MKNATFYADYRVKPVLLVAGLLIWSALVFFAGGALLEPSKGYSFSLIKTAQADSDQTVSKQIVPLDRDRLAGKNLGDYAPYEPQSGNLMARGHEYFYSDDENFALGVWESKSGEMTYNDLAYDELMVLLDGALIMTDTQGKSETYTAGEGLVLPKGWSGTLAVPEGGVRKIWVSYLSPGKGLAANGT
;
A
#
# COMPACT_ATOMS: atom_id res chain seq x y z
N MET A 1 -13.90 -67.75 19.93
CA MET A 1 -15.35 -67.83 20.22
C MET A 1 -15.78 -66.54 20.92
N LYS A 2 -16.81 -65.86 20.37
CA LYS A 2 -17.76 -64.87 20.95
C LYS A 2 -17.16 -63.56 21.52
N ASN A 3 -17.27 -62.40 20.85
CA ASN A 3 -18.43 -61.52 20.52
C ASN A 3 -18.95 -60.67 21.70
N ALA A 4 -18.81 -59.34 21.60
CA ALA A 4 -19.88 -58.32 21.76
C ALA A 4 -19.28 -56.91 21.52
N THR A 5 -19.43 -56.30 20.34
CA THR A 5 -20.41 -55.22 20.00
C THR A 5 -20.60 -54.11 21.04
N PHE A 6 -20.14 -52.90 20.71
CA PHE A 6 -20.86 -51.66 21.00
C PHE A 6 -20.93 -50.82 19.72
N TYR A 7 -22.16 -50.55 19.29
CA TYR A 7 -22.52 -49.64 18.20
C TYR A 7 -22.65 -48.23 18.79
N ALA A 8 -22.08 -47.23 18.13
CA ALA A 8 -22.65 -45.89 18.10
C ALA A 8 -22.62 -45.41 16.66
N ASP A 9 -23.81 -45.44 16.08
CA ASP A 9 -24.18 -45.04 14.74
C ASP A 9 -24.34 -43.51 14.76
N TYR A 10 -23.51 -42.77 14.02
CA TYR A 10 -23.86 -41.43 13.56
C TYR A 10 -23.59 -41.36 12.06
N ARG A 11 -24.68 -41.48 11.31
CA ARG A 11 -24.72 -41.44 9.85
C ARG A 11 -24.54 -40.00 9.32
N VAL A 12 -23.64 -39.90 8.34
CA VAL A 12 -23.70 -39.21 7.02
C VAL A 12 -23.87 -37.67 6.99
N LYS A 13 -23.14 -36.86 6.17
CA LYS A 13 -22.65 -37.00 4.78
C LYS A 13 -21.71 -35.79 4.43
N PRO A 14 -21.14 -35.61 3.21
CA PRO A 14 -19.70 -35.48 2.99
C PRO A 14 -19.26 -34.22 2.18
N VAL A 15 -17.93 -34.05 1.98
CA VAL A 15 -17.27 -33.22 0.92
C VAL A 15 -17.47 -31.69 1.08
N LEU A 16 -16.46 -30.81 1.15
CA LEU A 16 -15.49 -30.36 0.14
C LEU A 16 -14.34 -29.67 0.90
N LEU A 17 -13.09 -30.07 0.71
CA LEU A 17 -12.14 -29.65 -0.34
C LEU A 17 -11.21 -28.53 0.16
N VAL A 18 -9.93 -28.87 0.19
CA VAL A 18 -8.76 -28.03 0.44
C VAL A 18 -8.80 -26.78 -0.44
N ALA A 19 -8.75 -25.59 0.15
CA ALA A 19 -8.42 -24.37 -0.57
C ALA A 19 -7.01 -23.93 -0.16
N GLY A 20 -6.03 -24.53 -0.84
CA GLY A 20 -4.74 -23.91 -1.03
C GLY A 20 -4.82 -22.94 -2.22
N LEU A 21 -4.05 -21.87 -2.09
CA LEU A 21 -3.36 -21.15 -3.16
C LEU A 21 -4.13 -20.15 -4.06
N LEU A 22 -3.29 -19.22 -4.53
CA LEU A 22 -3.32 -18.45 -5.79
C LEU A 22 -3.88 -17.03 -5.64
N ILE A 23 -2.99 -16.05 -5.48
CA ILE A 23 -2.31 -15.35 -6.60
C ILE A 23 -3.36 -14.83 -7.59
N TRP A 24 -3.49 -13.51 -7.65
CA TRP A 24 -3.99 -12.88 -8.87
C TRP A 24 -2.95 -11.88 -9.36
N SER A 25 -2.06 -12.40 -10.20
CA SER A 25 -1.46 -11.68 -11.30
C SER A 25 -1.95 -12.31 -12.62
N ALA A 26 -2.48 -11.45 -13.47
CA ALA A 26 -2.68 -11.57 -14.92
C ALA A 26 -3.53 -12.73 -15.48
N LEU A 27 -4.74 -12.39 -15.95
CA LEU A 27 -5.19 -12.72 -17.31
C LEU A 27 -6.54 -12.06 -17.62
N VAL A 28 -6.56 -11.07 -18.53
CA VAL A 28 -7.59 -11.01 -19.58
C VAL A 28 -6.94 -10.48 -20.86
N PHE A 29 -6.70 -11.41 -21.80
CA PHE A 29 -6.72 -11.14 -23.23
C PHE A 29 -8.18 -11.18 -23.69
N PHE A 30 -8.66 -10.20 -24.47
CA PHE A 30 -9.58 -10.47 -25.57
C PHE A 30 -9.37 -9.47 -26.72
N ALA A 31 -9.44 -10.03 -27.92
CA ALA A 31 -8.91 -9.55 -29.19
C ALA A 31 -9.68 -8.40 -29.85
N GLY A 32 -8.98 -7.58 -30.64
CA GLY A 32 -9.64 -6.63 -31.57
C GLY A 32 -8.84 -5.42 -32.06
N GLY A 33 -7.59 -5.59 -32.50
CA GLY A 33 -6.88 -4.79 -33.52
C GLY A 33 -6.87 -3.24 -33.46
N ALA A 34 -5.76 -2.68 -32.99
CA ALA A 34 -4.99 -1.64 -33.71
C ALA A 34 -3.64 -1.44 -32.99
N LEU A 35 -2.54 -1.55 -33.75
CA LEU A 35 -1.15 -1.32 -33.33
C LEU A 35 -0.94 0.09 -32.76
N LEU A 36 -0.43 0.25 -31.53
CA LEU A 36 0.50 1.30 -31.10
C LEU A 36 1.11 0.94 -29.72
N GLU A 37 2.45 0.86 -29.64
CA GLU A 37 3.26 1.04 -28.41
C GLU A 37 4.09 2.34 -28.60
N PRO A 38 4.60 3.07 -27.57
CA PRO A 38 4.88 2.65 -26.19
C PRO A 38 4.46 3.65 -25.07
N SER A 39 4.25 3.12 -23.85
CA SER A 39 4.58 3.68 -22.52
C SER A 39 3.55 3.20 -21.49
N LYS A 40 4.03 2.45 -20.50
CA LYS A 40 3.20 1.78 -19.49
C LYS A 40 2.69 2.80 -18.47
N GLY A 41 1.51 3.36 -18.73
CA GLY A 41 0.65 3.97 -17.71
C GLY A 41 -0.31 2.91 -17.18
N TYR A 42 -0.25 2.61 -15.88
CA TYR A 42 -1.24 1.76 -15.24
C TYR A 42 -2.45 2.62 -14.88
N SER A 43 -3.44 2.67 -15.77
CA SER A 43 -4.78 3.18 -15.46
C SER A 43 -5.54 2.07 -14.73
N PHE A 44 -5.89 2.29 -13.46
CA PHE A 44 -6.84 1.45 -12.75
C PHE A 44 -8.26 1.97 -13.01
N SER A 45 -9.03 1.23 -13.79
CA SER A 45 -10.48 1.39 -13.89
C SER A 45 -11.12 0.01 -13.80
N LEU A 46 -12.21 -0.09 -13.05
CA LEU A 46 -13.33 -1.06 -13.06
C LEU A 46 -14.01 -0.93 -11.68
N ILE A 47 -15.21 -0.37 -11.50
CA ILE A 47 -16.51 -0.70 -12.11
C ILE A 47 -17.41 0.55 -12.18
N LYS A 48 -18.08 0.79 -13.32
CA LYS A 48 -19.45 1.33 -13.36
C LYS A 48 -20.09 1.03 -14.72
N THR A 49 -20.96 0.03 -14.78
CA THR A 49 -22.06 -0.01 -15.76
C THR A 49 -23.36 -0.25 -15.03
N ALA A 50 -24.02 0.85 -14.68
CA ALA A 50 -25.46 1.11 -14.87
C ALA A 50 -25.78 2.45 -14.20
N GLN A 51 -26.47 3.31 -14.94
CA GLN A 51 -26.73 4.72 -14.66
C GLN A 51 -27.32 5.01 -13.27
N ALA A 52 -26.73 5.98 -12.58
CA ALA A 52 -27.44 7.15 -12.09
C ALA A 52 -26.40 8.26 -11.87
N ASP A 53 -26.68 9.40 -12.50
CA ASP A 53 -26.03 10.67 -12.24
C ASP A 53 -25.95 10.88 -10.72
N SER A 54 -24.76 10.70 -10.17
CA SER A 54 -24.46 11.00 -8.78
C SER A 54 -23.19 11.80 -8.84
N ASP A 55 -23.39 13.09 -9.07
CA ASP A 55 -22.60 14.18 -8.51
C ASP A 55 -21.82 13.64 -7.31
N GLN A 56 -20.54 13.28 -7.52
CA GLN A 56 -19.63 12.95 -6.44
C GLN A 56 -19.34 14.28 -5.79
N THR A 57 -20.24 14.71 -4.91
CA THR A 57 -20.05 15.91 -4.12
C THR A 57 -18.86 15.61 -3.21
N VAL A 58 -17.69 16.06 -3.62
CA VAL A 58 -16.49 16.09 -2.79
C VAL A 58 -16.92 16.68 -1.47
N SER A 59 -16.80 15.89 -0.41
CA SER A 59 -17.11 16.38 0.92
C SER A 59 -16.16 17.55 1.20
N LYS A 60 -16.67 18.78 1.14
CA LYS A 60 -15.93 19.99 1.53
C LYS A 60 -15.73 20.07 3.06
N GLN A 61 -15.91 18.96 3.76
CA GLN A 61 -15.78 18.88 5.21
C GLN A 61 -14.32 18.62 5.58
N ILE A 62 -13.97 19.03 6.80
CA ILE A 62 -12.67 18.72 7.38
C ILE A 62 -12.57 17.20 7.53
N VAL A 63 -11.46 16.62 7.05
CA VAL A 63 -11.13 15.20 7.26
C VAL A 63 -10.26 15.10 8.50
N PRO A 64 -10.77 14.62 9.65
CA PRO A 64 -9.97 14.48 10.85
C PRO A 64 -9.03 13.27 10.75
N LEU A 65 -7.78 13.45 11.18
CA LEU A 65 -6.88 12.32 11.44
C LEU A 65 -7.22 11.76 12.82
N ASP A 66 -7.74 10.54 12.85
CA ASP A 66 -8.22 9.91 14.07
C ASP A 66 -7.09 9.67 15.08
N ARG A 67 -7.27 10.15 16.31
CA ARG A 67 -6.24 10.10 17.35
C ARG A 67 -5.86 8.65 17.71
N ASP A 68 -6.80 7.73 17.73
CA ASP A 68 -6.53 6.34 18.09
C ASP A 68 -5.69 5.65 17.02
N ARG A 69 -5.98 5.90 15.74
CA ARG A 69 -5.16 5.42 14.60
C ARG A 69 -3.78 6.05 14.56
N LEU A 70 -3.65 7.35 14.83
CA LEU A 70 -2.35 7.99 14.99
C LEU A 70 -1.55 7.40 16.17
N ALA A 71 -2.24 6.88 17.19
CA ALA A 71 -1.66 6.15 18.31
C ALA A 71 -1.47 4.64 18.06
N GLY A 72 -1.63 4.16 16.82
CA GLY A 72 -1.37 2.76 16.44
C GLY A 72 -2.51 1.77 16.74
N LYS A 73 -3.71 2.26 17.10
CA LYS A 73 -4.90 1.44 17.33
C LYS A 73 -5.75 1.36 16.06
N ASN A 74 -6.57 0.32 15.93
CA ASN A 74 -7.56 0.20 14.84
C ASN A 74 -6.96 0.32 13.42
N LEU A 75 -5.71 -0.13 13.21
CA LEU A 75 -5.02 -0.16 11.91
C LEU A 75 -5.14 -1.51 11.18
N GLY A 76 -5.90 -2.45 11.74
CA GLY A 76 -5.97 -3.82 11.23
C GLY A 76 -4.74 -4.66 11.55
N ASP A 77 -4.60 -5.76 10.80
CA ASP A 77 -3.53 -6.75 10.94
C ASP A 77 -2.33 -6.40 10.04
N TYR A 78 -1.15 -6.81 10.47
CA TYR A 78 0.05 -6.70 9.63
C TYR A 78 0.01 -7.68 8.46
N ALA A 79 0.32 -7.20 7.27
CA ALA A 79 0.45 -7.98 6.05
C ALA A 79 1.75 -7.64 5.30
N PRO A 80 2.25 -8.50 4.40
CA PRO A 80 3.38 -8.15 3.55
C PRO A 80 3.12 -6.85 2.77
N TYR A 81 4.06 -5.91 2.81
CA TYR A 81 3.99 -4.63 2.14
C TYR A 81 5.00 -4.58 1.00
N GLU A 82 4.51 -4.40 -0.23
CA GLU A 82 5.32 -4.44 -1.45
C GLU A 82 6.34 -5.59 -1.47
N PRO A 83 5.90 -6.86 -1.43
CA PRO A 83 6.78 -8.02 -1.28
C PRO A 83 7.77 -8.21 -2.43
N GLN A 84 7.59 -7.51 -3.56
CA GLN A 84 8.55 -7.44 -4.65
C GLN A 84 9.75 -6.52 -4.36
N SER A 85 9.58 -5.56 -3.45
CA SER A 85 10.54 -4.50 -3.12
C SER A 85 11.28 -4.78 -1.81
N GLY A 86 10.79 -5.71 -0.97
CA GLY A 86 11.32 -5.94 0.37
C GLY A 86 10.56 -6.99 1.17
N ASN A 87 10.81 -7.00 2.49
CA ASN A 87 10.22 -7.96 3.43
C ASN A 87 9.38 -7.29 4.53
N LEU A 88 9.00 -6.03 4.35
CA LEU A 88 8.20 -5.29 5.32
C LEU A 88 6.87 -5.97 5.59
N MET A 89 6.51 -6.00 6.87
CA MET A 89 5.17 -6.35 7.34
C MET A 89 4.53 -5.08 7.87
N ALA A 90 3.48 -4.59 7.22
CA ALA A 90 2.87 -3.30 7.53
C ALA A 90 1.34 -3.35 7.63
N ARG A 91 0.80 -2.29 8.20
CA ARG A 91 -0.64 -2.00 8.32
C ARG A 91 -0.85 -0.49 8.25
N GLY A 92 -2.08 -0.03 8.09
CA GLY A 92 -2.32 1.40 7.95
C GLY A 92 -3.78 1.77 7.76
N HIS A 93 -4.00 3.07 7.54
CA HIS A 93 -5.30 3.61 7.17
C HIS A 93 -5.14 4.84 6.29
N GLU A 94 -5.87 4.86 5.19
CA GLU A 94 -5.97 5.97 4.26
C GLU A 94 -7.08 6.93 4.73
N TYR A 95 -6.75 8.21 4.89
CA TYR A 95 -7.71 9.22 5.34
C TYR A 95 -8.35 9.97 4.19
N PHE A 96 -7.57 10.26 3.14
CA PHE A 96 -8.01 11.15 2.08
C PHE A 96 -7.31 10.84 0.75
N TYR A 97 -8.08 11.01 -0.32
CA TYR A 97 -7.63 11.10 -1.70
C TYR A 97 -8.29 12.33 -2.33
N SER A 98 -7.53 13.10 -3.12
CA SER A 98 -8.11 14.11 -4.00
C SER A 98 -8.90 13.44 -5.13
N ASP A 99 -9.81 14.18 -5.76
CA ASP A 99 -10.67 13.65 -6.83
C ASP A 99 -9.88 13.17 -8.06
N ASP A 100 -8.73 13.79 -8.30
CA ASP A 100 -7.80 13.41 -9.37
C ASP A 100 -6.80 12.32 -8.93
N GLU A 101 -6.93 11.83 -7.69
CA GLU A 101 -6.09 10.82 -7.04
C GLU A 101 -4.59 11.16 -7.00
N ASN A 102 -4.22 12.40 -7.36
CA ASN A 102 -2.83 12.84 -7.35
C ASN A 102 -2.33 13.18 -5.96
N PHE A 103 -3.21 13.42 -5.00
CA PHE A 103 -2.85 13.70 -3.62
C PHE A 103 -3.55 12.71 -2.69
N ALA A 104 -2.77 12.04 -1.85
CA ALA A 104 -3.29 11.08 -0.88
C ALA A 104 -2.54 11.21 0.45
N LEU A 105 -3.21 10.87 1.54
CA LEU A 105 -2.57 10.81 2.85
C LEU A 105 -3.16 9.73 3.74
N GLY A 106 -2.31 9.21 4.62
CA GLY A 106 -2.67 8.14 5.53
C GLY A 106 -1.74 8.05 6.74
N VAL A 107 -2.02 7.07 7.58
CA VAL A 107 -1.09 6.59 8.60
C VAL A 107 -0.63 5.19 8.21
N TRP A 108 0.65 4.91 8.40
CA TRP A 108 1.25 3.62 8.11
C TRP A 108 2.13 3.20 9.28
N GLU A 109 2.13 1.90 9.57
CA GLU A 109 2.94 1.31 10.62
C GLU A 109 3.54 -0.01 10.16
N SER A 110 4.81 -0.23 10.50
CA SER A 110 5.50 -1.46 10.14
C SER A 110 6.35 -2.02 11.27
N LYS A 111 6.49 -3.35 11.25
CA LYS A 111 7.48 -4.08 12.05
C LYS A 111 8.87 -3.91 11.44
N SER A 112 9.88 -4.44 12.12
CA SER A 112 11.22 -4.49 11.53
C SER A 112 11.23 -5.21 10.19
N GLY A 113 12.02 -4.67 9.26
CA GLY A 113 12.20 -5.14 7.90
C GLY A 113 12.78 -4.03 7.04
N GLU A 114 12.84 -4.25 5.74
CA GLU A 114 13.37 -3.27 4.79
C GLU A 114 12.70 -3.39 3.42
N MET A 115 12.77 -2.30 2.66
CA MET A 115 12.40 -2.27 1.24
C MET A 115 13.33 -1.37 0.45
N THR A 116 13.46 -1.66 -0.84
CA THR A 116 14.22 -0.86 -1.80
C THR A 116 13.28 -0.08 -2.71
N TYR A 117 13.56 1.19 -2.88
CA TYR A 117 12.93 2.06 -3.86
C TYR A 117 13.79 2.15 -5.12
N ASN A 118 13.14 2.02 -6.28
CA ASN A 118 13.75 2.16 -7.59
C ASN A 118 12.92 3.15 -8.41
N ASP A 119 13.44 4.36 -8.63
CA ASP A 119 12.79 5.43 -9.40
C ASP A 119 11.37 5.74 -8.91
N LEU A 120 11.25 6.25 -7.67
CA LEU A 120 9.97 6.52 -7.03
C LEU A 120 9.05 7.38 -7.93
N ALA A 121 7.82 6.92 -8.20
CA ALA A 121 6.95 7.57 -9.19
C ALA A 121 6.30 8.89 -8.72
N TYR A 122 6.35 9.19 -7.43
CA TYR A 122 5.67 10.30 -6.75
C TYR A 122 6.59 10.95 -5.71
N ASP A 123 6.22 12.14 -5.24
CA ASP A 123 6.83 12.74 -4.06
C ASP A 123 6.12 12.20 -2.81
N GLU A 124 6.86 11.84 -1.75
CA GLU A 124 6.28 11.37 -0.49
C GLU A 124 6.86 12.14 0.70
N LEU A 125 6.01 12.82 1.47
CA LEU A 125 6.34 13.32 2.81
C LEU A 125 6.04 12.23 3.83
N MET A 126 7.00 11.98 4.72
CA MET A 126 6.85 11.11 5.87
C MET A 126 7.09 11.92 7.15
N VAL A 127 6.20 11.79 8.13
CA VAL A 127 6.37 12.35 9.48
C VAL A 127 6.24 11.23 10.49
N LEU A 128 7.31 10.95 11.23
CA LEU A 128 7.34 9.83 12.17
C LEU A 128 6.60 10.19 13.45
N LEU A 129 5.69 9.31 13.84
CA LEU A 129 4.91 9.39 15.08
C LEU A 129 5.52 8.55 16.20
N ASP A 130 6.22 7.48 15.83
CA ASP A 130 6.76 6.48 16.76
C ASP A 130 7.85 5.63 16.07
N GLY A 131 8.74 5.05 16.87
CA GLY A 131 9.82 4.21 16.36
C GLY A 131 10.85 4.97 15.52
N ALA A 132 11.45 4.29 14.54
CA ALA A 132 12.53 4.84 13.71
C ALA A 132 12.53 4.33 12.26
N LEU A 133 13.06 5.15 11.35
CA LEU A 133 13.45 4.76 9.99
C LEU A 133 14.94 5.00 9.79
N ILE A 134 15.58 4.13 9.01
CA ILE A 134 16.92 4.36 8.47
C ILE A 134 16.77 4.45 6.95
N MET A 135 17.10 5.60 6.39
CA MET A 135 17.09 5.85 4.95
C MET A 135 18.52 5.83 4.44
N THR A 136 18.80 5.00 3.42
CA THR A 136 20.12 4.92 2.78
C THR A 136 19.99 5.27 1.31
N ASP A 137 20.68 6.31 0.85
CA ASP A 137 20.69 6.69 -0.57
C ASP A 137 21.57 5.78 -1.43
N THR A 138 21.52 5.96 -2.75
CA THR A 138 22.33 5.18 -3.71
C THR A 138 23.84 5.41 -3.60
N GLN A 139 24.27 6.46 -2.88
CA GLN A 139 25.69 6.72 -2.59
C GLN A 139 26.13 6.05 -1.28
N GLY A 140 25.21 5.37 -0.58
CA GLY A 140 25.46 4.69 0.69
C GLY A 140 25.43 5.62 1.90
N LYS A 141 24.97 6.87 1.76
CA LYS A 141 24.77 7.74 2.91
C LYS A 141 23.50 7.33 3.64
N SER A 142 23.62 7.02 4.93
CA SER A 142 22.50 6.65 5.79
C SER A 142 22.15 7.76 6.78
N GLU A 143 20.85 8.00 6.93
CA GLU A 143 20.29 8.91 7.93
C GLU A 143 19.19 8.19 8.73
N THR A 144 19.13 8.44 10.03
CA THR A 144 18.11 7.88 10.92
C THR A 144 17.13 8.97 11.31
N TYR A 145 15.84 8.65 11.21
CA TYR A 145 14.73 9.49 11.59
C TYR A 145 13.93 8.80 12.70
N THR A 146 13.45 9.57 13.66
CA THR A 146 12.73 9.12 14.85
C THR A 146 11.45 9.93 15.08
N ALA A 147 10.67 9.57 16.09
CA ALA A 147 9.40 10.25 16.40
C ALA A 147 9.55 11.77 16.54
N GLY A 148 8.71 12.52 15.81
CA GLY A 148 8.74 13.98 15.74
C GLY A 148 9.56 14.54 14.58
N GLU A 149 10.35 13.70 13.89
CA GLU A 149 11.11 14.08 12.70
C GLU A 149 10.34 13.76 11.41
N GLY A 150 10.75 14.37 10.31
CA GLY A 150 10.14 14.15 9.00
C GLY A 150 11.14 14.29 7.86
N LEU A 151 10.76 13.71 6.72
CA LEU A 151 11.56 13.63 5.51
C LEU A 151 10.68 13.64 4.27
N VAL A 152 11.25 14.05 3.14
CA VAL A 152 10.61 13.96 1.83
C VAL A 152 11.43 13.06 0.92
N LEU A 153 10.78 12.06 0.33
CA LEU A 153 11.34 11.33 -0.81
C LEU A 153 10.85 12.01 -2.09
N PRO A 154 11.73 12.69 -2.83
CA PRO A 154 11.33 13.30 -4.09
C PRO A 154 11.04 12.23 -5.15
N LYS A 155 10.20 12.56 -6.12
CA LYS A 155 10.02 11.74 -7.33
C LYS A 155 11.38 11.44 -7.98
N GLY A 156 11.57 10.19 -8.37
CA GLY A 156 12.81 9.63 -8.91
C GLY A 156 13.81 9.17 -7.86
N TRP A 157 13.50 9.35 -6.56
CA TRP A 157 14.37 8.86 -5.50
C TRP A 157 14.54 7.34 -5.55
N SER A 158 15.76 6.89 -5.26
CA SER A 158 16.13 5.49 -5.18
C SER A 158 17.02 5.29 -3.95
N GLY A 159 16.90 4.14 -3.31
CA GLY A 159 17.59 3.84 -2.06
C GLY A 159 16.84 2.81 -1.24
N THR A 160 17.19 2.69 0.03
CA THR A 160 16.59 1.71 0.94
C THR A 160 15.94 2.43 2.12
N LEU A 161 14.76 1.93 2.52
CA LEU A 161 14.12 2.22 3.79
C LEU A 161 14.23 0.96 4.65
N ALA A 162 14.86 1.10 5.81
CA ALA A 162 14.93 0.05 6.82
C ALA A 162 14.20 0.48 8.09
N VAL A 163 13.45 -0.46 8.66
CA VAL A 163 12.74 -0.34 9.94
C VAL A 163 13.50 -1.18 10.98
N PRO A 164 14.12 -0.54 12.00
CA PRO A 164 14.81 -1.26 13.05
C PRO A 164 13.89 -2.09 13.94
N GLU A 165 14.50 -2.83 14.87
CA GLU A 165 13.77 -3.41 16.00
C GLU A 165 13.02 -2.31 16.77
N GLY A 166 11.76 -2.56 17.13
CA GLY A 166 10.85 -1.56 17.70
C GLY A 166 9.82 -1.05 16.70
N GLY A 167 10.03 -1.24 15.39
CA GLY A 167 9.07 -0.85 14.36
C GLY A 167 9.04 0.67 14.13
N VAL A 168 8.04 1.11 13.37
CA VAL A 168 7.82 2.52 13.08
C VAL A 168 6.36 2.80 12.79
N ARG A 169 5.89 4.00 13.14
CA ARG A 169 4.61 4.55 12.70
C ARG A 169 4.83 5.94 12.12
N LYS A 170 4.26 6.22 10.95
CA LYS A 170 4.36 7.52 10.27
C LYS A 170 3.01 7.99 9.72
N ILE A 171 2.84 9.30 9.63
CA ILE A 171 1.94 9.90 8.63
C ILE A 171 2.70 9.88 7.30
N TRP A 172 2.02 9.51 6.23
CA TRP A 172 2.52 9.66 4.88
C TRP A 172 1.59 10.56 4.08
N VAL A 173 2.17 11.33 3.17
CA VAL A 173 1.46 12.15 2.18
C VAL A 173 2.15 11.93 0.85
N SER A 174 1.41 11.47 -0.14
CA SER A 174 1.93 11.22 -1.48
C SER A 174 1.34 12.21 -2.47
N TYR A 175 2.19 12.76 -3.33
CA TYR A 175 1.80 13.59 -4.45
C TYR A 175 2.32 13.01 -5.76
N LEU A 176 1.42 12.49 -6.57
CA LEU A 176 1.69 12.10 -7.94
C LEU A 176 1.58 13.34 -8.82
N SER A 177 2.71 13.99 -9.12
CA SER A 177 2.67 15.13 -10.05
C SER A 177 2.24 14.63 -11.45
N PRO A 178 1.12 15.11 -12.00
CA PRO A 178 0.87 14.97 -13.43
C PRO A 178 2.05 15.65 -14.14
N GLY A 179 2.64 14.97 -15.13
CA GLY A 179 3.93 15.33 -15.71
C GLY A 179 3.98 16.82 -16.10
N LYS A 180 4.59 17.64 -15.26
CA LYS A 180 5.00 18.99 -15.64
C LYS A 180 6.41 18.88 -16.18
N GLY A 181 6.52 19.00 -17.50
CA GLY A 181 7.79 19.36 -18.11
C GLY A 181 8.26 20.66 -17.46
N LEU A 182 9.42 20.60 -16.79
CA LEU A 182 10.11 21.79 -16.29
C LEU A 182 10.57 22.61 -17.48
N ALA A 183 9.66 23.44 -18.00
CA ALA A 183 10.05 24.64 -18.70
C ALA A 183 10.51 25.67 -17.66
N ALA A 184 11.66 26.27 -17.96
CA ALA A 184 12.32 27.38 -17.28
C ALA A 184 13.33 27.04 -16.17
N ASN A 185 14.42 26.36 -16.56
CA ASN A 185 15.71 27.02 -16.37
C ASN A 185 15.74 28.24 -17.29
N GLY A 186 15.83 29.44 -16.73
CA GLY A 186 15.82 30.68 -17.49
C GLY A 186 16.26 31.89 -16.67
N THR A 187 17.59 31.98 -16.50
CA THR A 187 18.44 33.11 -16.06
C THR A 187 18.29 33.65 -14.65
#